data_AF-A0A8H6V653-F1
#
_entry.id   AF-A0A8H6V653-F1
#
_cell.length_a   1.000
_cell.length_b   1.000
_cell.length_c   1.000
_cell.angle_alpha   90.00
_cell.angle_beta   90.00
_cell.angle_gamma   90.00
#
_symmetry.space_group_name_H-M   'P 1'
#
loop_
_entity.id
_entity.type
_entity.pdbx_description
1 polymer ?
#
loop_
_entity_poly.entity_id
_entity_poly.type
_entity_poly.pdbx_seq_one_letter_code
_entity_poly.pdbx_strand_id
1 'polypeptide(L)'
;MIESLISIAFYISTAVTLLLFLVPSRYNPRRFDRSKKDASNAPKTTTQILVLGDIGRSPRMQYHALSIARGGGQVDIIGYNESEVHPDISSNPRISIIALPPHPTFLQTSNKLLFLLFGPLKVAFQIVCLWWALAYRTEPAQWLLVQNPPSIPTLAIASMVSFLRHTKLIIDWHNFGYTILALKLGDGHPLVRFSKWYEKSFCRYATAHFCVTEAMASVLKSDFGLTGPILPLHDRPASHLQPILDENERKSFLESLPETASVKHLLQGGSLRVIVSSTSWTADEDFSLLIDALCRYSNLATTSKPGLPAVLAIITGKGPQKDMYLKQISKLQEAGKLSKVSIRTTWLTTDDYARLLASASLGISLHTSSSGVDLPMKVVDMFGAGLPVLGWDRFQAWPELVTEGVNGMGFGSPGELLDHLVDLFENPSKLEKIRTGARKESNRRWNDEWDPIAGKLLGLA
;
A
#
# COMPACT_ATOMS: atom_id res chain seq x y z
N MET A 1 -61.66 5.95 8.55
CA MET A 1 -60.82 4.73 8.68
C MET A 1 -60.49 4.13 7.32
N ILE A 2 -61.48 3.82 6.47
CA ILE A 2 -61.25 3.26 5.12
C ILE A 2 -60.49 4.25 4.21
N GLU A 3 -60.89 5.53 4.17
CA GLU A 3 -60.17 6.56 3.39
C GLU A 3 -58.71 6.72 3.82
N SER A 4 -58.46 6.72 5.13
CA SER A 4 -57.09 6.77 5.67
C SER A 4 -56.26 5.56 5.25
N LEU A 5 -56.86 4.36 5.25
CA LEU A 5 -56.21 3.13 4.79
C LEU A 5 -55.90 3.17 3.29
N ILE A 6 -56.82 3.71 2.46
CA ILE A 6 -56.61 3.86 1.02
C ILE A 6 -55.48 4.86 0.74
N SER A 7 -55.45 6.00 1.43
CA SER A 7 -54.37 6.98 1.29
C SER A 7 -53.01 6.39 1.69
N ILE A 8 -52.95 5.66 2.81
CA ILE A 8 -51.72 4.96 3.24
C ILE A 8 -51.29 3.94 2.17
N ALA A 9 -52.22 3.12 1.66
CA ALA A 9 -51.92 2.14 0.62
C ALA A 9 -51.43 2.81 -0.68
N PHE A 10 -52.02 3.93 -1.08
CA PHE A 10 -51.59 4.71 -2.24
C PHE A 10 -50.17 5.25 -2.08
N TYR A 11 -49.85 5.84 -0.92
CA TYR A 11 -48.49 6.34 -0.65
C TYR A 11 -47.46 5.21 -0.59
N ILE A 12 -47.79 4.06 0.03
CA ILE A 12 -46.92 2.89 0.04
C ILE A 12 -46.69 2.37 -1.39
N SER A 13 -47.76 2.20 -2.18
CA SER A 13 -47.67 1.74 -3.57
C SER A 13 -46.85 2.69 -4.43
N THR A 14 -47.05 4.00 -4.28
CA THR A 14 -46.29 5.02 -5.00
C THR A 14 -44.82 4.97 -4.60
N ALA A 15 -44.52 4.89 -3.31
CA ALA A 15 -43.15 4.79 -2.80
C ALA A 15 -42.45 3.51 -3.32
N VAL A 16 -43.12 2.35 -3.27
CA VAL A 16 -42.60 1.09 -3.81
C VAL A 16 -42.35 1.20 -5.32
N THR A 17 -43.27 1.81 -6.06
CA THR A 17 -43.13 1.98 -7.52
C THR A 17 -41.95 2.89 -7.86
N LEU A 18 -41.82 4.03 -7.18
CA LEU A 18 -40.66 4.92 -7.35
C LEU A 18 -39.36 4.22 -6.97
N LEU A 19 -39.34 3.45 -5.89
CA LEU A 19 -38.19 2.65 -5.48
C LEU A 19 -37.80 1.65 -6.57
N LEU A 20 -38.76 0.96 -7.19
CA LEU A 20 -38.50 0.02 -8.29
C LEU A 20 -37.89 0.70 -9.52
N PHE A 21 -38.37 1.89 -9.88
CA PHE A 21 -37.80 2.67 -10.99
C PHE A 21 -36.40 3.23 -10.68
N LEU A 22 -36.08 3.42 -9.40
CA LEU A 22 -34.77 3.84 -8.93
C LEU A 22 -33.82 2.67 -8.64
N VAL A 23 -34.23 1.40 -8.86
CA VAL A 23 -33.29 0.28 -8.70
C VAL A 23 -32.24 0.34 -9.81
N PRO A 24 -30.94 0.27 -9.48
CA PRO A 24 -29.90 0.28 -10.50
C PRO A 24 -29.98 -0.93 -11.44
N SER A 25 -29.44 -0.78 -12.64
CA SER A 25 -29.37 -1.86 -13.62
C SER A 25 -28.60 -3.07 -13.07
N ARG A 26 -29.02 -4.27 -13.48
CA ARG A 26 -28.46 -5.54 -12.98
C ARG A 26 -27.51 -6.16 -13.98
N TYR A 27 -26.44 -6.76 -13.47
CA TYR A 27 -25.55 -7.63 -14.24
C TYR A 27 -26.32 -8.87 -14.70
N ASN A 28 -26.22 -9.17 -16.00
CA ASN A 28 -26.88 -10.32 -16.61
C ASN A 28 -25.85 -11.20 -17.34
N PRO A 29 -25.50 -12.38 -16.79
CA PRO A 29 -24.53 -13.30 -17.40
C PRO A 29 -24.91 -13.71 -18.83
N ARG A 30 -26.21 -13.86 -19.13
CA ARG A 30 -26.68 -14.33 -20.44
C ARG A 30 -26.47 -13.31 -21.56
N ARG A 31 -26.45 -12.01 -21.23
CA ARG A 31 -26.16 -10.93 -22.20
C ARG A 31 -24.69 -10.97 -22.61
N PHE A 32 -23.83 -11.35 -21.66
CA PHE A 32 -22.39 -11.49 -21.84
C PHE A 32 -22.00 -12.74 -22.64
N ASP A 33 -22.68 -13.87 -22.41
CA ASP A 33 -22.44 -15.10 -23.19
C ASP A 33 -22.87 -14.95 -24.65
N ARG A 34 -23.93 -14.17 -24.94
CA ARG A 34 -24.32 -13.82 -26.31
C ARG A 34 -23.26 -12.94 -26.99
N SER A 35 -22.75 -11.90 -26.31
CA SER A 35 -21.68 -11.07 -26.87
C SER A 35 -20.38 -11.85 -27.11
N LYS A 36 -20.07 -12.87 -26.30
CA LYS A 36 -18.93 -13.77 -26.52
C LYS A 36 -19.08 -14.65 -27.76
N LYS A 37 -20.30 -15.08 -28.10
CA LYS A 37 -20.58 -15.87 -29.30
C LYS A 37 -20.52 -15.03 -30.58
N ASP A 38 -20.83 -13.75 -30.48
CA ASP A 38 -20.93 -12.85 -31.64
C ASP A 38 -19.67 -11.99 -31.91
N ALA A 39 -18.66 -12.00 -31.03
CA ALA A 39 -17.44 -11.20 -31.23
C ALA A 39 -16.17 -11.84 -30.63
N SER A 40 -15.12 -11.99 -31.44
CA SER A 40 -13.76 -12.39 -31.01
C SER A 40 -13.11 -11.42 -30.01
N ASN A 41 -13.66 -10.21 -29.85
CA ASN A 41 -13.15 -9.16 -28.98
C ASN A 41 -13.94 -8.93 -27.68
N ALA A 42 -15.01 -9.69 -27.41
CA ALA A 42 -15.79 -9.53 -26.18
C ALA A 42 -14.91 -9.79 -24.93
N PRO A 43 -15.04 -8.97 -23.87
CA PRO A 43 -14.24 -9.15 -22.66
C PRO A 43 -14.52 -10.52 -22.02
N LYS A 44 -13.52 -11.11 -21.36
CA LYS A 44 -13.69 -12.38 -20.64
C LYS A 44 -14.43 -12.22 -19.31
N THR A 45 -14.25 -11.06 -18.68
CA THR A 45 -14.87 -10.63 -17.42
C THR A 45 -14.99 -9.11 -17.40
N THR A 46 -15.92 -8.57 -16.62
CA THR A 46 -16.04 -7.12 -16.37
C THR A 46 -15.86 -6.86 -14.88
N THR A 47 -14.96 -5.93 -14.53
CA THR A 47 -14.61 -5.64 -13.14
C THR A 47 -14.63 -4.14 -12.87
N GLN A 48 -15.33 -3.73 -11.83
CA GLN A 48 -15.18 -2.40 -11.24
C GLN A 48 -14.15 -2.48 -10.13
N ILE A 49 -13.18 -1.56 -10.12
CA ILE A 49 -12.19 -1.44 -9.06
C ILE A 49 -12.43 -0.14 -8.32
N LEU A 50 -12.82 -0.22 -7.05
CA LEU A 50 -13.13 0.93 -6.22
C LEU A 50 -11.99 1.24 -5.26
N VAL A 51 -11.48 2.46 -5.37
CA VAL A 51 -10.48 3.06 -4.50
C VAL A 51 -11.09 4.35 -3.95
N LEU A 52 -11.53 4.36 -2.67
CA LEU A 52 -11.96 5.60 -2.02
C LEU A 52 -10.71 6.39 -1.57
N GLY A 53 -9.92 6.81 -2.56
CA GLY A 53 -8.60 7.43 -2.44
C GLY A 53 -8.10 7.85 -3.82
N ASP A 54 -6.93 8.45 -3.88
CA ASP A 54 -6.29 8.85 -5.13
C ASP A 54 -5.77 7.60 -5.88
N ILE A 55 -6.23 7.42 -7.11
CA ILE A 55 -5.91 6.25 -7.95
C ILE A 55 -4.41 6.21 -8.21
N GLY A 56 -3.79 7.35 -8.53
CA GLY A 56 -2.36 7.45 -8.82
C GLY A 56 -1.47 7.01 -7.65
N ARG A 57 -2.00 7.03 -6.42
CA ARG A 57 -1.29 6.63 -5.18
C ARG A 57 -1.68 5.24 -4.69
N SER A 58 -2.38 4.46 -5.50
CA SER A 58 -2.89 3.13 -5.16
C SER A 58 -2.32 2.07 -6.12
N PRO A 59 -1.00 1.80 -6.06
CA PRO A 59 -0.30 0.98 -7.07
C PRO A 59 -0.86 -0.44 -7.17
N ARG A 60 -1.15 -1.09 -6.05
CA ARG A 60 -1.75 -2.45 -6.03
C ARG A 60 -3.07 -2.52 -6.82
N MET A 61 -3.93 -1.50 -6.70
CA MET A 61 -5.20 -1.46 -7.42
C MET A 61 -5.00 -1.21 -8.92
N GLN A 62 -4.00 -0.41 -9.27
CA GLN A 62 -3.57 -0.26 -10.67
C GLN A 62 -3.02 -1.58 -11.21
N TYR A 63 -2.25 -2.34 -10.43
CA TYR A 63 -1.76 -3.66 -10.85
C TYR A 63 -2.88 -4.68 -11.03
N HIS A 64 -3.89 -4.69 -10.16
CA HIS A 64 -5.12 -5.45 -10.40
C HIS A 64 -5.77 -5.08 -11.74
N ALA A 65 -5.92 -3.78 -12.03
CA ALA A 65 -6.51 -3.32 -13.29
C ALA A 65 -5.71 -3.80 -14.51
N LEU A 66 -4.39 -3.67 -14.47
CA LEU A 66 -3.50 -4.10 -15.55
C LEU A 66 -3.54 -5.62 -15.74
N SER A 67 -3.46 -6.41 -14.67
CA SER A 67 -3.52 -7.87 -14.76
C SER A 67 -4.87 -8.36 -15.28
N ILE A 68 -5.99 -7.70 -14.90
CA ILE A 68 -7.32 -8.01 -15.44
C ILE A 68 -7.39 -7.69 -16.93
N ALA A 69 -6.94 -6.50 -17.34
CA ALA A 69 -6.94 -6.09 -18.74
C ALA A 69 -6.06 -7.00 -19.61
N ARG A 70 -4.88 -7.40 -19.10
CA ARG A 70 -3.97 -8.36 -19.74
C ARG A 70 -4.64 -9.72 -19.95
N GLY A 71 -5.44 -10.19 -18.99
CA GLY A 71 -6.22 -11.43 -19.12
C GLY A 71 -7.38 -11.35 -20.12
N GLY A 72 -7.66 -10.16 -20.68
CA GLY A 72 -8.78 -9.90 -21.59
C GLY A 72 -10.05 -9.44 -20.88
N GLY A 73 -9.98 -9.01 -19.62
CA GLY A 73 -11.08 -8.38 -18.91
C GLY A 73 -11.25 -6.89 -19.27
N GLN A 74 -12.44 -6.34 -18.97
CA GLN A 74 -12.71 -4.90 -19.01
C GLN A 74 -12.74 -4.36 -17.59
N VAL A 75 -12.15 -3.18 -17.36
CA VAL A 75 -12.00 -2.56 -16.05
C VAL A 75 -12.52 -1.12 -16.03
N ASP A 76 -13.34 -0.82 -15.05
CA ASP A 76 -13.63 0.56 -14.63
C ASP A 76 -12.95 0.81 -13.28
N ILE A 77 -11.95 1.69 -13.24
CA ILE A 77 -11.29 2.11 -12.00
C ILE A 77 -11.94 3.39 -11.46
N ILE A 78 -12.46 3.33 -10.25
CA ILE A 78 -13.31 4.34 -9.63
C ILE A 78 -12.57 4.89 -8.41
N GLY A 79 -12.34 6.20 -8.37
CA GLY A 79 -11.59 6.84 -7.27
C GLY A 79 -11.29 8.30 -7.55
N TYR A 80 -10.56 8.97 -6.68
CA TYR A 80 -10.08 10.33 -6.96
C TYR A 80 -8.97 10.28 -8.01
N ASN A 81 -8.96 11.22 -8.95
CA ASN A 81 -7.98 11.30 -10.03
C ASN A 81 -7.18 12.59 -9.86
N GLU A 82 -6.38 12.65 -8.79
CA GLU A 82 -5.64 13.86 -8.39
C GLU A 82 -4.17 13.79 -8.77
N SER A 83 -3.57 12.59 -8.75
CA SER A 83 -2.21 12.34 -9.22
C SER A 83 -2.20 11.56 -10.53
N GLU A 84 -1.09 11.63 -11.26
CA GLU A 84 -0.90 10.83 -12.47
C GLU A 84 -0.96 9.33 -12.16
N VAL A 85 -1.66 8.60 -13.03
CA VAL A 85 -1.73 7.13 -13.00
C VAL A 85 -0.59 6.54 -13.83
N HIS A 86 -0.33 5.24 -13.65
CA HIS A 86 0.65 4.52 -14.44
C HIS A 86 0.35 4.68 -15.96
N PRO A 87 1.36 4.89 -16.82
CA PRO A 87 1.15 5.09 -18.26
C PRO A 87 0.37 3.95 -18.93
N ASP A 88 0.58 2.71 -18.50
CA ASP A 88 -0.16 1.54 -18.99
C ASP A 88 -1.64 1.52 -18.56
N ILE A 89 -2.05 2.30 -17.56
CA ILE A 89 -3.46 2.46 -17.22
C ILE A 89 -4.12 3.43 -18.19
N SER A 90 -3.52 4.61 -18.40
CA SER A 90 -4.10 5.67 -19.23
C SER A 90 -4.13 5.32 -20.71
N SER A 91 -3.20 4.49 -21.18
CA SER A 91 -3.10 4.06 -22.58
C SER A 91 -3.89 2.78 -22.90
N ASN A 92 -4.40 2.07 -21.91
CA ASN A 92 -5.03 0.76 -22.13
C ASN A 92 -6.51 0.87 -22.48
N PRO A 93 -6.95 0.41 -23.67
CA PRO A 93 -8.32 0.57 -24.14
C PRO A 93 -9.36 -0.25 -23.33
N ARG A 94 -8.90 -1.21 -22.51
CA ARG A 94 -9.76 -2.03 -21.65
C ARG A 94 -9.91 -1.45 -20.24
N ILE A 95 -9.29 -0.32 -19.95
CA ILE A 95 -9.35 0.33 -18.63
C ILE A 95 -9.94 1.73 -18.79
N SER A 96 -10.96 2.04 -18.00
CA SER A 96 -11.61 3.36 -17.97
C SER A 96 -11.56 3.94 -16.57
N ILE A 97 -11.21 5.23 -16.45
CA ILE A 97 -11.12 5.94 -15.17
C ILE A 97 -12.43 6.69 -14.92
N ILE A 98 -13.08 6.39 -13.79
CA ILE A 98 -14.31 7.03 -13.34
C ILE A 98 -14.00 7.86 -12.09
N ALA A 99 -13.64 9.12 -12.32
CA ALA A 99 -13.23 10.02 -11.24
C ALA A 99 -14.39 10.34 -10.27
N LEU A 100 -14.18 10.17 -8.97
CA LEU A 100 -15.06 10.66 -7.91
C LEU A 100 -14.86 12.17 -7.74
N PRO A 101 -15.93 12.94 -7.48
CA PRO A 101 -15.81 14.37 -7.24
C PRO A 101 -15.10 14.62 -5.90
N PRO A 102 -14.16 15.59 -5.83
CA PRO A 102 -13.51 15.96 -4.58
C PRO A 102 -14.54 16.55 -3.61
N HIS A 103 -14.20 16.57 -2.31
CA HIS A 103 -15.03 17.21 -1.31
C HIS A 103 -15.22 18.71 -1.63
N PRO A 104 -16.45 19.25 -1.49
CA PRO A 104 -16.69 20.67 -1.64
C PRO A 104 -15.76 21.51 -0.76
N THR A 105 -15.23 22.61 -1.30
CA THR A 105 -14.25 23.47 -0.63
C THR A 105 -14.76 24.00 0.71
N PHE A 106 -16.06 24.29 0.84
CA PHE A 106 -16.67 24.77 2.09
C PHE A 106 -16.65 23.73 3.23
N LEU A 107 -16.47 22.44 2.94
CA LEU A 107 -16.30 21.40 3.97
C LEU A 107 -14.84 21.23 4.40
N GLN A 108 -13.90 21.91 3.74
CA GLN A 108 -12.49 21.88 4.12
C GLN A 108 -12.25 22.87 5.25
N THR A 109 -11.77 22.39 6.39
CA THR A 109 -11.51 23.23 7.57
C THR A 109 -10.29 22.74 8.32
N SER A 110 -9.51 23.68 8.84
CA SER A 110 -8.40 23.44 9.77
C SER A 110 -8.82 23.54 11.24
N ASN A 111 -10.06 23.97 11.53
CA ASN A 111 -10.57 24.14 12.88
C ASN A 111 -11.10 22.81 13.45
N LYS A 112 -10.60 22.41 14.63
CA LYS A 112 -10.95 21.13 15.29
C LYS A 112 -12.44 20.99 15.62
N LEU A 113 -13.13 22.07 16.01
CA LEU A 113 -14.57 22.00 16.29
C LEU A 113 -15.40 21.86 15.01
N LEU A 114 -15.07 22.65 13.97
CA LEU A 114 -15.73 22.53 12.67
C LEU A 114 -15.45 21.17 12.03
N PHE A 115 -14.28 20.57 12.26
CA PHE A 115 -13.95 19.23 11.81
C PHE A 115 -14.91 18.16 12.38
N LEU A 116 -15.33 18.30 13.65
CA LEU A 116 -16.29 17.38 14.27
C LEU A 116 -17.67 17.43 13.59
N LEU A 117 -18.10 18.63 13.15
CA LEU A 117 -19.36 18.83 12.44
C LEU A 117 -19.26 18.45 10.95
N PHE A 118 -18.15 18.79 10.29
CA PHE A 118 -17.95 18.54 8.87
C PHE A 118 -17.58 17.09 8.56
N GLY A 119 -17.03 16.34 9.52
CA GLY A 119 -16.73 14.92 9.35
C GLY A 119 -17.94 14.11 8.88
N PRO A 120 -19.07 14.11 9.60
CA PRO A 120 -20.31 13.45 9.17
C PRO A 120 -20.83 13.96 7.81
N LEU A 121 -20.76 15.27 7.54
CA LEU A 121 -21.19 15.83 6.25
C LEU A 121 -20.33 15.35 5.08
N LYS A 122 -19.00 15.22 5.28
CA LYS A 122 -18.07 14.63 4.31
C LYS A 122 -18.42 13.17 4.03
N VAL A 123 -18.71 12.40 5.08
CA VAL A 123 -19.12 10.99 4.92
C VAL A 123 -20.44 10.91 4.15
N ALA A 124 -21.42 11.77 4.45
CA ALA A 124 -22.70 11.83 3.73
C ALA A 124 -22.50 12.18 2.25
N PHE A 125 -21.64 13.17 1.94
CA PHE A 125 -21.26 13.49 0.57
C PHE A 125 -20.62 12.28 -0.14
N GLN A 126 -19.67 11.60 0.51
CA GLN A 126 -19.05 10.38 -0.03
C GLN A 126 -20.06 9.27 -0.28
N ILE A 127 -21.05 9.07 0.61
CA ILE A 127 -22.14 8.10 0.42
C ILE A 127 -22.88 8.39 -0.89
N VAL A 128 -23.29 9.65 -1.11
CA VAL A 128 -24.01 10.05 -2.32
C VAL A 128 -23.16 9.85 -3.57
N CYS A 129 -21.90 10.29 -3.54
CA CYS A 129 -21.00 10.18 -4.69
C CYS A 129 -20.66 8.72 -5.03
N LEU A 130 -20.38 7.88 -4.03
CA LEU A 130 -20.12 6.46 -4.23
C LEU A 130 -21.35 5.74 -4.76
N TRP A 131 -22.52 6.01 -4.18
CA TRP A 131 -23.77 5.45 -4.66
C TRP A 131 -24.01 5.84 -6.11
N TRP A 132 -23.90 7.13 -6.45
CA TRP A 132 -24.08 7.61 -7.82
C TRP A 132 -23.10 6.95 -8.81
N ALA A 133 -21.81 6.89 -8.45
CA ALA A 133 -20.78 6.32 -9.29
C ALA A 133 -21.00 4.82 -9.56
N LEU A 134 -21.27 4.04 -8.52
CA LEU A 134 -21.40 2.57 -8.61
C LEU A 134 -22.78 2.13 -9.13
N ALA A 135 -23.85 2.85 -8.79
CA ALA A 135 -25.22 2.47 -9.12
C ALA A 135 -25.67 2.99 -10.49
N TYR A 136 -25.19 4.16 -10.95
CA TYR A 136 -25.74 4.81 -12.16
C TYR A 136 -24.72 5.27 -13.18
N ARG A 137 -23.51 5.68 -12.78
CA ARG A 137 -22.50 6.19 -13.73
C ARG A 137 -21.75 5.08 -14.46
N THR A 138 -21.69 3.89 -13.87
CA THR A 138 -20.98 2.73 -14.42
C THR A 138 -21.95 1.67 -14.89
N GLU A 139 -21.51 0.84 -15.84
CA GLU A 139 -22.27 -0.32 -16.32
C GLU A 139 -22.17 -1.48 -15.32
N PRO A 140 -23.18 -2.38 -15.22
CA PRO A 140 -23.12 -3.49 -14.27
C PRO A 140 -21.97 -4.45 -14.60
N ALA A 141 -21.06 -4.62 -13.66
CA ALA A 141 -19.93 -5.51 -13.79
C ALA A 141 -20.20 -6.87 -13.13
N GLN A 142 -19.48 -7.90 -13.59
CA GLN A 142 -19.48 -9.21 -12.95
C GLN A 142 -18.89 -9.13 -11.54
N TRP A 143 -17.82 -8.34 -11.38
CA TRP A 143 -17.08 -8.18 -10.13
C TRP A 143 -16.98 -6.71 -9.72
N LEU A 144 -17.07 -6.46 -8.42
CA LEU A 144 -16.67 -5.21 -7.78
C LEU A 144 -15.54 -5.52 -6.80
N LEU A 145 -14.33 -5.06 -7.09
CA LEU A 145 -13.15 -5.19 -6.25
C LEU A 145 -12.94 -3.89 -5.47
N VAL A 146 -12.90 -3.96 -4.15
CA VAL A 146 -12.80 -2.78 -3.27
C VAL A 146 -11.48 -2.80 -2.50
N GLN A 147 -10.74 -1.69 -2.55
CA GLN A 147 -9.61 -1.47 -1.65
C GLN A 147 -10.10 -1.16 -0.23
N ASN A 148 -9.63 -1.91 0.76
CA ASN A 148 -9.83 -1.61 2.18
C ASN A 148 -8.48 -1.44 2.88
N PRO A 149 -8.22 -0.32 3.58
CA PRO A 149 -9.08 0.85 3.86
C PRO A 149 -9.14 1.90 2.72
N PRO A 150 -10.03 2.93 2.80
CA PRO A 150 -10.97 3.24 3.89
C PRO A 150 -12.26 2.41 3.84
N SER A 151 -12.67 1.94 5.01
CA SER A 151 -13.83 1.07 5.15
C SER A 151 -15.16 1.82 5.14
N ILE A 152 -15.21 2.97 5.83
CA ILE A 152 -16.41 3.82 5.93
C ILE A 152 -16.32 4.92 4.87
N PRO A 153 -17.37 5.17 4.06
CA PRO A 153 -18.62 4.40 3.93
C PRO A 153 -18.53 3.25 2.90
N THR A 154 -17.35 3.01 2.33
CA THR A 154 -17.08 2.12 1.19
C THR A 154 -17.72 0.74 1.31
N LEU A 155 -17.51 0.01 2.40
CA LEU A 155 -17.95 -1.39 2.52
C LEU A 155 -19.47 -1.51 2.52
N ALA A 156 -20.19 -0.61 3.19
CA ALA A 156 -21.66 -0.62 3.19
C ALA A 156 -22.22 -0.33 1.80
N ILE A 157 -21.70 0.70 1.12
CA ILE A 157 -22.18 1.08 -0.21
C ILE A 157 -21.85 0.00 -1.23
N ALA A 158 -20.62 -0.52 -1.23
CA ALA A 158 -20.21 -1.60 -2.11
C ALA A 158 -21.05 -2.87 -1.89
N SER A 159 -21.33 -3.24 -0.64
CA SER A 159 -22.20 -4.39 -0.31
C SER A 159 -23.62 -4.20 -0.84
N MET A 160 -24.21 -3.03 -0.59
CA MET A 160 -25.57 -2.70 -1.02
C MET A 160 -25.70 -2.66 -2.54
N VAL A 161 -24.76 -2.00 -3.23
CA VAL A 161 -24.77 -1.93 -4.70
C VAL A 161 -24.53 -3.32 -5.32
N SER A 162 -23.62 -4.11 -4.76
CA SER A 162 -23.36 -5.48 -5.22
C SER A 162 -24.61 -6.35 -5.15
N PHE A 163 -25.34 -6.27 -4.03
CA PHE A 163 -26.62 -6.96 -3.86
C PHE A 163 -27.67 -6.51 -4.90
N LEU A 164 -27.86 -5.19 -5.08
CA LEU A 164 -28.87 -4.66 -5.99
C LEU A 164 -28.58 -4.96 -7.46
N ARG A 165 -27.30 -4.95 -7.85
CA ARG A 165 -26.84 -5.17 -9.23
C ARG A 165 -26.56 -6.63 -9.57
N HIS A 166 -26.64 -7.57 -8.62
CA HIS A 166 -26.17 -8.95 -8.79
C HIS A 166 -24.69 -9.03 -9.21
N THR A 167 -23.88 -8.12 -8.67
CA THR A 167 -22.43 -8.08 -8.86
C THR A 167 -21.74 -8.81 -7.71
N LYS A 168 -20.69 -9.57 -7.99
CA LYS A 168 -19.91 -10.28 -6.97
C LYS A 168 -18.91 -9.32 -6.33
N LEU A 169 -18.94 -9.20 -5.01
CA LEU A 169 -18.05 -8.29 -4.27
C LEU A 169 -16.76 -9.01 -3.86
N ILE A 170 -15.62 -8.39 -4.12
CA ILE A 170 -14.31 -8.78 -3.58
C ILE A 170 -13.80 -7.61 -2.73
N ILE A 171 -13.35 -7.90 -1.51
CA ILE A 171 -12.66 -6.93 -0.67
C ILE A 171 -11.18 -7.28 -0.65
N ASP A 172 -10.33 -6.34 -1.07
CA ASP A 172 -8.88 -6.45 -0.99
C ASP A 172 -8.38 -5.72 0.26
N TRP A 173 -7.93 -6.49 1.25
CA TRP A 173 -7.51 -6.03 2.56
C TRP A 173 -6.03 -5.72 2.60
N HIS A 174 -5.70 -4.45 2.80
CA HIS A 174 -4.34 -3.94 2.91
C HIS A 174 -3.99 -3.64 4.38
N ASN A 175 -4.99 -3.21 5.14
CA ASN A 175 -4.95 -3.02 6.58
C ASN A 175 -6.41 -3.01 7.10
N PHE A 176 -6.59 -2.84 8.40
CA PHE A 176 -7.90 -2.60 9.00
C PHE A 176 -8.10 -1.10 9.27
N GLY A 177 -9.27 -0.56 8.87
CA GLY A 177 -9.56 0.86 9.05
C GLY A 177 -9.59 1.27 10.52
N TYR A 178 -10.10 0.39 11.38
CA TYR A 178 -10.21 0.63 12.81
C TYR A 178 -8.86 0.69 13.51
N THR A 179 -7.83 -0.05 13.07
CA THR A 179 -6.49 -0.01 13.68
C THR A 179 -5.77 1.28 13.31
N ILE A 180 -5.93 1.75 12.07
CA ILE A 180 -5.42 3.07 11.65
C ILE A 180 -6.11 4.20 12.45
N LEU A 181 -7.41 4.09 12.69
CA LEU A 181 -8.13 5.05 13.53
C LEU A 181 -7.64 5.00 15.00
N ALA A 182 -7.31 3.80 15.50
CA ALA A 182 -6.79 3.62 16.85
C ALA A 182 -5.44 4.30 17.08
N LEU A 183 -4.58 4.42 16.06
CA LEU A 183 -3.34 5.19 16.17
C LEU A 183 -3.58 6.67 16.57
N LYS A 184 -4.74 7.23 16.22
CA LYS A 184 -5.09 8.63 16.52
C LYS A 184 -5.92 8.79 17.79
N LEU A 185 -6.83 7.86 18.06
CA LEU A 185 -7.84 7.98 19.12
C LEU A 185 -7.63 7.03 20.31
N GLY A 186 -6.76 6.03 20.16
CA GLY A 186 -6.56 4.92 21.09
C GLY A 186 -7.59 3.79 20.92
N ASP A 187 -7.17 2.55 21.21
CA ASP A 187 -7.98 1.33 21.03
C ASP A 187 -9.30 1.33 21.81
N GLY A 188 -9.31 1.98 22.98
CA GLY A 188 -10.49 2.06 23.85
C GLY A 188 -11.59 2.99 23.34
N HIS A 189 -11.32 3.81 22.32
CA HIS A 189 -12.21 4.87 21.90
C HIS A 189 -13.52 4.35 21.26
N PRO A 190 -14.71 4.91 21.59
CA PRO A 190 -15.99 4.43 21.06
C PRO A 190 -16.06 4.38 19.52
N LEU A 191 -15.49 5.38 18.84
CA LEU A 191 -15.41 5.40 17.36
C LEU A 191 -14.56 4.28 16.78
N VAL A 192 -13.50 3.84 17.48
CA VAL A 192 -12.67 2.71 17.04
C VAL A 192 -13.46 1.40 17.17
N ARG A 193 -14.17 1.22 18.29
CA ARG A 193 -15.08 0.07 18.49
C ARG A 193 -16.17 0.03 17.43
N PHE A 194 -16.78 1.18 17.11
CA PHE A 194 -17.76 1.31 16.03
C PHE A 194 -17.14 0.97 14.67
N SER A 195 -15.96 1.49 14.33
CA SER A 195 -15.27 1.17 13.07
C SER A 195 -14.98 -0.33 12.95
N LYS A 196 -14.53 -0.96 14.04
CA LYS A 196 -14.29 -2.41 14.08
C LYS A 196 -15.58 -3.21 13.86
N TRP A 197 -16.67 -2.84 14.54
CA TRP A 197 -17.98 -3.44 14.31
C TRP A 197 -18.47 -3.24 12.87
N TYR A 198 -18.30 -2.04 12.31
CA TYR A 198 -18.70 -1.71 10.95
C TYR A 198 -17.96 -2.57 9.93
N GLU A 199 -16.62 -2.66 10.04
CA GLU A 199 -15.80 -3.51 9.17
C GLU A 199 -16.22 -4.98 9.28
N LYS A 200 -16.33 -5.51 10.50
CA LYS A 200 -16.78 -6.89 10.74
C LYS A 200 -18.17 -7.19 10.20
N SER A 201 -19.07 -6.20 10.20
CA SER A 201 -20.46 -6.41 9.78
C SER A 201 -20.59 -6.41 8.26
N PHE A 202 -20.03 -5.39 7.60
CA PHE A 202 -20.21 -5.23 6.15
C PHE A 202 -19.30 -6.12 5.32
N CYS A 203 -18.16 -6.58 5.85
CA CYS A 203 -17.31 -7.50 5.09
C CYS A 203 -17.99 -8.85 4.79
N ARG A 204 -18.95 -9.29 5.62
CA ARG A 204 -19.61 -10.59 5.49
C ARG A 204 -20.43 -10.75 4.21
N TYR A 205 -20.74 -9.65 3.53
CA TYR A 205 -21.48 -9.64 2.26
C TYR A 205 -20.58 -9.84 1.04
N ALA A 206 -19.25 -9.85 1.22
CA ALA A 206 -18.33 -10.12 0.12
C ALA A 206 -18.37 -11.57 -0.34
N THR A 207 -18.21 -11.78 -1.63
CA THR A 207 -18.09 -13.10 -2.26
C THR A 207 -16.71 -13.71 -2.03
N ALA A 208 -15.66 -12.90 -1.98
CA ALA A 208 -14.29 -13.32 -1.68
C ALA A 208 -13.48 -12.18 -1.04
N HIS A 209 -12.36 -12.53 -0.43
CA HIS A 209 -11.43 -11.58 0.18
C HIS A 209 -10.02 -11.84 -0.35
N PHE A 210 -9.36 -10.79 -0.85
CA PHE A 210 -7.91 -10.79 -0.99
C PHE A 210 -7.30 -10.17 0.25
N CYS A 211 -6.14 -10.64 0.69
CA CYS A 211 -5.44 -10.03 1.81
C CYS A 211 -3.94 -10.08 1.58
N VAL A 212 -3.22 -9.05 2.04
CA VAL A 212 -1.79 -8.89 1.78
C VAL A 212 -0.91 -9.95 2.46
N THR A 213 -1.44 -10.70 3.43
CA THR A 213 -0.70 -11.66 4.27
C THR A 213 -1.58 -12.84 4.71
N GLU A 214 -0.94 -13.96 5.02
CA GLU A 214 -1.53 -15.14 5.68
C GLU A 214 -1.95 -14.82 7.13
N ALA A 215 -1.18 -13.98 7.82
CA ALA A 215 -1.54 -13.48 9.15
C ALA A 215 -2.87 -12.72 9.12
N MET A 216 -3.08 -11.85 8.13
CA MET A 216 -4.34 -11.14 7.95
C MET A 216 -5.46 -12.10 7.57
N ALA A 217 -5.20 -13.08 6.71
CA ALA A 217 -6.18 -14.14 6.39
C ALA A 217 -6.65 -14.87 7.66
N SER A 218 -5.72 -15.15 8.57
CA SER A 218 -6.00 -15.79 9.86
C SER A 218 -6.88 -14.91 10.76
N VAL A 219 -6.64 -13.60 10.81
CA VAL A 219 -7.50 -12.64 11.55
C VAL A 219 -8.90 -12.57 10.93
N LEU A 220 -9.00 -12.49 9.61
CA LEU A 220 -10.27 -12.48 8.87
C LEU A 220 -11.09 -13.75 9.15
N LYS A 221 -10.42 -14.90 9.24
CA LYS A 221 -11.08 -16.18 9.55
C LYS A 221 -11.49 -16.27 11.02
N SER A 222 -10.59 -15.97 11.95
CA SER A 222 -10.78 -16.21 13.39
C SER A 222 -11.50 -15.07 14.12
N ASP A 223 -11.04 -13.82 13.97
CA ASP A 223 -11.63 -12.66 14.67
C ASP A 223 -12.86 -12.14 13.94
N PHE A 224 -12.84 -12.09 12.60
CA PHE A 224 -14.01 -11.59 11.83
C PHE A 224 -15.04 -12.69 11.57
N GLY A 225 -14.69 -13.96 11.77
CA GLY A 225 -15.60 -15.10 11.61
C GLY A 225 -16.11 -15.25 10.18
N LEU A 226 -15.24 -14.99 9.19
CA LEU A 226 -15.56 -15.12 7.77
C LEU A 226 -15.42 -16.57 7.32
N THR A 227 -16.41 -17.04 6.57
CA THR A 227 -16.48 -18.42 6.05
C THR A 227 -16.29 -18.50 4.54
N GLY A 228 -16.33 -17.36 3.85
CA GLY A 228 -16.11 -17.28 2.40
C GLY A 228 -14.64 -17.50 2.02
N PRO A 229 -14.32 -17.54 0.71
CA PRO A 229 -12.96 -17.58 0.22
C PRO A 229 -12.13 -16.41 0.76
N ILE A 230 -11.09 -16.72 1.53
CA ILE A 230 -10.06 -15.78 1.97
C ILE A 230 -8.78 -16.21 1.27
N LEU A 231 -8.26 -15.35 0.41
CA LEU A 231 -7.19 -15.62 -0.52
C LEU A 231 -6.02 -14.68 -0.19
N PRO A 232 -5.01 -15.16 0.54
CA PRO A 232 -3.73 -14.48 0.66
C PRO A 232 -3.19 -14.17 -0.73
N LEU A 233 -2.92 -12.90 -0.99
CA LEU A 233 -2.39 -12.36 -2.23
C LEU A 233 -1.33 -11.34 -1.83
N HIS A 234 -0.11 -11.82 -1.63
CA HIS A 234 1.03 -10.99 -1.25
C HIS A 234 1.34 -9.95 -2.33
N ASP A 235 1.79 -8.78 -1.91
CA ASP A 235 2.40 -7.85 -2.83
C ASP A 235 3.75 -8.36 -3.31
N ARG A 236 4.05 -8.03 -4.57
CA ARG A 236 5.33 -8.35 -5.20
C ARG A 236 5.84 -7.17 -6.00
N PRO A 237 7.16 -7.11 -6.24
CA PRO A 237 7.77 -5.92 -6.78
C PRO A 237 7.33 -5.65 -8.21
N ALA A 238 7.20 -4.37 -8.54
CA ALA A 238 6.94 -3.90 -9.88
C ALA A 238 8.08 -4.29 -10.85
N SER A 239 7.78 -4.36 -12.15
CA SER A 239 8.76 -4.78 -13.17
C SER A 239 9.91 -3.80 -13.37
N HIS A 240 9.76 -2.51 -13.07
CA HIS A 240 10.82 -1.51 -13.22
C HIS A 240 11.88 -1.58 -12.12
N LEU A 241 11.57 -2.22 -10.98
CA LEU A 241 12.54 -2.47 -9.92
C LEU A 241 13.39 -3.67 -10.30
N GLN A 242 14.62 -3.43 -10.73
CA GLN A 242 15.53 -4.48 -11.19
C GLN A 242 16.88 -4.41 -10.45
N PRO A 243 17.48 -5.57 -10.11
CA PRO A 243 18.83 -5.58 -9.57
C PRO A 243 19.85 -5.09 -10.59
N ILE A 244 20.81 -4.27 -10.12
CA ILE A 244 22.03 -3.97 -10.86
C ILE A 244 23.10 -4.96 -10.39
N LEU A 245 23.54 -5.84 -11.29
CA LEU A 245 24.49 -6.90 -10.96
C LEU A 245 25.94 -6.41 -11.00
N ASP A 246 26.26 -5.48 -11.89
CA ASP A 246 27.59 -4.88 -12.01
C ASP A 246 27.86 -3.91 -10.85
N GLU A 247 28.94 -4.16 -10.11
CA GLU A 247 29.37 -3.29 -9.02
C GLU A 247 29.87 -1.92 -9.50
N ASN A 248 30.50 -1.85 -10.67
CA ASN A 248 30.97 -0.60 -11.25
C ASN A 248 29.79 0.29 -11.67
N GLU A 249 28.73 -0.30 -12.22
CA GLU A 249 27.50 0.42 -12.55
C GLU A 249 26.83 0.99 -11.29
N ARG A 250 26.70 0.17 -10.23
CA ARG A 250 26.19 0.62 -8.92
C ARG A 250 27.00 1.78 -8.37
N LYS A 251 28.33 1.67 -8.39
CA LYS A 251 29.24 2.72 -7.91
C LYS A 251 29.12 3.99 -8.75
N SER A 252 29.10 3.87 -10.07
CA SER A 252 28.98 5.00 -11.00
C SER A 252 27.67 5.77 -10.78
N PHE A 253 26.56 5.05 -10.59
CA PHE A 253 25.28 5.67 -10.25
C PHE A 253 25.36 6.43 -8.92
N LEU A 254 25.87 5.80 -7.86
CA LEU A 254 26.03 6.46 -6.57
C LEU A 254 26.90 7.73 -6.69
N GLU A 255 28.02 7.67 -7.43
CA GLU A 255 28.90 8.83 -7.66
C GLU A 255 28.25 9.98 -8.45
N SER A 256 27.16 9.71 -9.17
CA SER A 256 26.39 10.71 -9.90
C SER A 256 25.40 11.48 -9.01
N LEU A 257 25.05 10.93 -7.84
CA LEU A 257 24.08 11.53 -6.92
C LEU A 257 24.69 12.74 -6.20
N PRO A 258 24.01 13.90 -6.16
CA PRO A 258 24.46 15.08 -5.43
C PRO A 258 24.75 14.80 -3.94
N GLU A 259 23.99 13.89 -3.33
CA GLU A 259 24.09 13.49 -1.93
C GLU A 259 25.42 12.82 -1.59
N THR A 260 26.13 12.28 -2.59
CA THR A 260 27.45 11.65 -2.39
C THR A 260 28.61 12.62 -2.53
N ALA A 261 28.38 13.87 -2.95
CA ALA A 261 29.44 14.81 -3.29
C ALA A 261 30.49 14.98 -2.18
N SER A 262 30.06 15.12 -0.91
CA SER A 262 30.97 15.30 0.23
C SER A 262 31.73 14.03 0.64
N VAL A 263 31.27 12.85 0.22
CA VAL A 263 31.82 11.55 0.59
C VAL A 263 32.34 10.75 -0.61
N LYS A 264 32.45 11.38 -1.78
CA LYS A 264 32.84 10.74 -3.04
C LYS A 264 34.20 10.05 -2.97
N HIS A 265 35.18 10.65 -2.29
CA HIS A 265 36.49 10.06 -2.09
C HIS A 265 36.44 8.74 -1.29
N LEU A 266 35.52 8.61 -0.33
CA LEU A 266 35.31 7.38 0.45
C LEU A 266 34.64 6.29 -0.40
N LEU A 267 33.70 6.69 -1.24
CA LEU A 267 33.05 5.78 -2.20
C LEU A 267 34.08 5.24 -3.21
N GLN A 268 34.95 6.11 -3.73
CA GLN A 268 36.01 5.73 -4.65
C GLN A 268 37.03 4.79 -4.01
N GLY A 269 37.41 5.06 -2.76
CA GLY A 269 38.32 4.22 -1.96
C GLY A 269 37.70 2.96 -1.36
N GLY A 270 36.41 2.68 -1.59
CA GLY A 270 35.73 1.47 -1.09
C GLY A 270 35.49 1.46 0.43
N SER A 271 35.66 2.59 1.12
CA SER A 271 35.51 2.74 2.57
C SER A 271 34.16 3.35 2.98
N LEU A 272 33.23 3.48 2.03
CA LEU A 272 31.87 3.95 2.25
C LEU A 272 30.85 2.82 2.04
N ARG A 273 29.87 2.73 2.94
CA ARG A 273 28.64 1.96 2.73
C ARG A 273 27.45 2.89 2.61
N VAL A 274 26.64 2.67 1.58
CA VAL A 274 25.42 3.47 1.35
C VAL A 274 24.22 2.67 1.85
N ILE A 275 23.50 3.20 2.83
CA ILE A 275 22.23 2.64 3.27
C ILE A 275 21.08 3.53 2.80
N VAL A 276 19.94 2.92 2.48
CA VAL A 276 18.76 3.64 1.99
C VAL A 276 17.56 3.32 2.86
N SER A 277 16.78 4.34 3.20
CA SER A 277 15.46 4.16 3.78
C SER A 277 14.45 4.99 2.98
N SER A 278 13.39 4.35 2.50
CA SER A 278 12.24 5.05 1.93
C SER A 278 11.20 5.26 3.02
N THR A 279 10.56 6.44 3.06
CA THR A 279 9.62 6.77 4.14
C THR A 279 8.54 7.77 3.72
N SER A 280 7.40 7.71 4.41
CA SER A 280 6.34 8.71 4.37
C SER A 280 6.49 9.78 5.46
N TRP A 281 7.54 9.76 6.29
CA TRP A 281 7.75 10.68 7.44
C TRP A 281 6.50 10.85 8.31
N THR A 282 5.84 9.73 8.58
CA THR A 282 4.62 9.61 9.37
C THR A 282 4.91 8.92 10.70
N ALA A 283 4.00 9.05 11.67
CA ALA A 283 4.23 8.60 13.04
C ALA A 283 4.38 7.08 13.21
N ASP A 284 3.95 6.30 12.22
CA ASP A 284 4.14 4.85 12.10
C ASP A 284 5.57 4.44 11.66
N GLU A 285 6.44 5.41 11.36
CA GLU A 285 7.86 5.19 11.08
C GLU A 285 8.73 6.02 12.03
N ASP A 286 9.10 5.45 13.18
CA ASP A 286 9.91 6.19 14.16
C ASP A 286 11.39 6.24 13.74
N PHE A 287 11.76 7.33 13.05
CA PHE A 287 13.15 7.61 12.66
C PHE A 287 14.11 7.83 13.83
N SER A 288 13.61 8.02 15.05
CA SER A 288 14.49 8.10 16.22
C SER A 288 15.33 6.83 16.38
N LEU A 289 14.77 5.67 15.99
CA LEU A 289 15.45 4.37 16.05
C LEU A 289 16.69 4.34 15.15
N LEU A 290 16.53 4.74 13.89
CA LEU A 290 17.62 4.78 12.92
C LEU A 290 18.67 5.83 13.31
N ILE A 291 18.23 7.03 13.71
CA ILE A 291 19.14 8.12 14.09
C ILE A 291 19.98 7.72 15.30
N ASP A 292 19.38 7.12 16.33
CA ASP A 292 20.10 6.65 17.51
C ASP A 292 21.12 5.56 17.15
N ALA A 293 20.70 4.54 16.38
CA ALA A 293 21.60 3.49 15.92
C ALA A 293 22.81 4.04 15.14
N LEU A 294 22.58 5.03 14.27
CA LEU A 294 23.64 5.68 13.49
C LEU A 294 24.58 6.55 14.35
N CYS A 295 24.07 7.25 15.37
CA CYS A 295 24.92 7.96 16.33
C CYS A 295 25.82 6.98 17.10
N ARG A 296 25.25 5.85 17.56
CA ARG A 296 26.03 4.81 18.27
C ARG A 296 27.05 4.17 17.35
N TYR A 297 26.69 3.89 16.10
CA TYR A 297 27.60 3.38 15.07
C TYR A 297 28.76 4.35 14.86
N SER A 298 28.47 5.65 14.71
CA SER A 298 29.50 6.67 14.51
C SER A 298 30.49 6.74 15.67
N ASN A 299 29.98 6.66 16.90
CA ASN A 299 30.82 6.66 18.10
C ASN A 299 31.72 5.41 18.14
N LEU A 300 31.15 4.23 17.89
CA LEU A 300 31.88 2.97 17.88
C LEU A 300 32.96 2.94 16.79
N ALA A 301 32.62 3.39 15.58
CA ALA A 301 33.53 3.47 14.44
C ALA A 301 34.63 4.53 14.59
N THR A 302 34.50 5.45 15.54
CA THR A 302 35.52 6.46 15.85
C THR A 302 36.42 6.05 17.02
N THR A 303 35.90 5.27 17.97
CA THR A 303 36.59 4.98 19.24
C THR A 303 37.11 3.55 19.31
N SER A 304 36.21 2.56 19.31
CA SER A 304 36.57 1.16 19.58
C SER A 304 36.83 0.32 18.32
N LYS A 305 36.24 0.68 17.18
CA LYS A 305 36.30 -0.09 15.93
C LYS A 305 36.64 0.79 14.72
N PRO A 306 37.86 1.37 14.64
CA PRO A 306 38.24 2.29 13.56
C PRO A 306 38.27 1.67 12.15
N GLY A 307 38.29 0.34 12.06
CA GLY A 307 38.21 -0.40 10.79
C GLY A 307 36.82 -0.42 10.14
N LEU A 308 35.78 0.03 10.86
CA LEU A 308 34.43 0.13 10.29
C LEU A 308 34.37 1.19 9.17
N PRO A 309 33.64 0.92 8.08
CA PRO A 309 33.48 1.88 6.99
C PRO A 309 32.65 3.09 7.44
N ALA A 310 32.84 4.21 6.75
CA ALA A 310 31.91 5.33 6.86
C ALA A 310 30.55 4.92 6.28
N VAL A 311 29.48 5.53 6.78
CA VAL A 311 28.11 5.27 6.31
C VAL A 311 27.50 6.53 5.72
N LEU A 312 26.92 6.41 4.54
CA LEU A 312 26.01 7.41 3.97
C LEU A 312 24.59 6.85 4.03
N ALA A 313 23.74 7.46 4.84
CA ALA A 313 22.31 7.17 4.88
C ALA A 313 21.55 8.14 3.96
N ILE A 314 20.93 7.62 2.91
CA ILE A 314 20.06 8.37 2.01
C ILE A 314 18.61 8.05 2.36
N ILE A 315 17.88 9.05 2.84
CA ILE A 315 16.47 8.91 3.24
C ILE A 315 15.58 9.60 2.19
N THR A 316 14.70 8.84 1.54
CA THR A 316 13.80 9.38 0.51
C THR A 316 12.41 9.65 1.06
N GLY A 317 11.61 10.41 0.31
CA GLY A 317 10.18 10.59 0.59
C GLY A 317 9.81 11.93 1.23
N LYS A 318 8.51 12.06 1.53
CA LYS A 318 7.86 13.29 1.99
C LYS A 318 6.83 12.97 3.07
N GLY A 319 6.72 13.86 4.04
CA GLY A 319 5.62 13.84 5.00
C GLY A 319 5.80 14.78 6.19
N PRO A 320 4.85 14.77 7.12
CA PRO A 320 4.67 15.83 8.10
C PRO A 320 5.80 15.93 9.13
N GLN A 321 6.50 14.83 9.45
CA GLN A 321 7.55 14.83 10.47
C GLN A 321 8.96 15.07 9.91
N LYS A 322 9.11 15.24 8.58
CA LYS A 322 10.41 15.40 7.92
C LYS A 322 11.25 16.52 8.54
N ASP A 323 10.68 17.72 8.66
CA ASP A 323 11.42 18.89 9.15
C ASP A 323 11.85 18.75 10.62
N MET A 324 11.05 18.05 11.43
CA MET A 324 11.39 17.77 12.82
C MET A 324 12.66 16.90 12.90
N TYR A 325 12.70 15.80 12.15
CA TYR A 325 13.87 14.92 12.13
C TYR A 325 15.08 15.58 11.48
N LEU A 326 14.91 16.37 10.42
CA LEU A 326 16.01 17.13 9.82
C LEU A 326 16.66 18.11 10.81
N LYS A 327 15.86 18.82 11.61
CA LYS A 327 16.38 19.69 12.69
C LYS A 327 17.14 18.88 13.75
N GLN A 328 16.65 17.71 14.11
CA GLN A 328 17.33 16.82 15.05
C GLN A 328 18.69 16.35 14.48
N ILE A 329 18.72 15.93 13.21
CA ILE A 329 19.95 15.49 12.53
C ILE A 329 20.98 16.62 12.47
N SER A 330 20.57 17.86 12.14
CA SER A 330 21.47 19.03 12.12
C SER A 330 22.15 19.24 13.48
N LYS A 331 21.37 19.23 14.57
CA LYS A 331 21.89 19.38 15.93
C LYS A 331 22.90 18.29 16.29
N LEU A 332 22.64 17.04 15.87
CA LEU A 332 23.55 15.92 16.11
C LEU A 332 24.85 16.05 15.31
N GLN A 333 24.76 16.56 14.07
CA GLN A 333 25.92 16.85 13.23
C GLN A 333 26.78 17.98 13.82
N GLU A 334 26.16 19.08 14.24
CA GLU A 334 26.82 20.20 14.92
C GLU A 334 27.49 19.77 16.23
N ALA A 335 26.87 18.84 16.96
CA ALA A 335 27.43 18.24 18.17
C ALA A 335 28.52 17.17 17.91
N GLY A 336 28.90 16.93 16.64
CA GLY A 336 29.94 15.97 16.28
C GLY A 336 29.57 14.49 16.47
N LYS A 337 28.30 14.16 16.70
CA LYS A 337 27.83 12.78 16.96
C LYS A 337 27.74 11.89 15.72
N LEU A 338 28.04 12.44 14.54
CA LEU A 338 27.92 11.78 13.23
C LEU A 338 29.26 11.85 12.44
N SER A 339 30.40 11.82 13.12
CA SER A 339 31.75 11.87 12.51
C SER A 339 32.02 10.84 11.41
N LYS A 340 31.45 9.63 11.52
CA LYS A 340 31.59 8.51 10.55
C LYS A 340 30.31 8.25 9.76
N VAL A 341 29.29 9.10 9.93
CA VAL A 341 27.98 8.92 9.32
C VAL A 341 27.51 10.22 8.67
N SER A 342 27.13 10.18 7.41
CA SER A 342 26.43 11.27 6.74
C SER A 342 24.98 10.89 6.52
N ILE A 343 24.03 11.73 6.95
CA ILE A 343 22.60 11.53 6.67
C ILE A 343 22.17 12.60 5.67
N ARG A 344 21.54 12.18 4.57
CA ARG A 344 21.06 13.04 3.49
C ARG A 344 19.65 12.66 3.12
N THR A 345 18.86 13.63 2.69
CA THR A 345 17.52 13.39 2.16
C THR A 345 17.42 13.79 0.71
N THR A 346 16.69 13.02 -0.09
CA THR A 346 16.52 13.32 -1.51
C THR A 346 15.10 13.02 -1.98
N TRP A 347 14.74 13.60 -3.12
CA TRP A 347 13.53 13.28 -3.86
C TRP A 347 13.94 12.90 -5.28
N LEU A 348 13.61 11.67 -5.67
CA LEU A 348 14.06 11.07 -6.92
C LEU A 348 12.88 10.81 -7.85
N THR A 349 13.18 10.71 -9.14
CA THR A 349 12.26 10.11 -10.11
C THR A 349 12.06 8.62 -9.77
N THR A 350 11.02 8.00 -10.33
CA THR A 350 10.78 6.55 -10.13
C THR A 350 11.98 5.71 -10.57
N ASP A 351 12.60 6.06 -11.70
CA ASP A 351 13.75 5.34 -12.25
C ASP A 351 15.00 5.53 -11.37
N ASP A 352 15.30 6.76 -10.95
CA ASP A 352 16.44 7.01 -10.06
C ASP A 352 16.24 6.40 -8.67
N TYR A 353 15.00 6.32 -8.18
CA TYR A 353 14.67 5.60 -6.96
C TYR A 353 14.98 4.10 -7.10
N ALA A 354 14.55 3.47 -8.19
CA ALA A 354 14.85 2.06 -8.46
C ALA A 354 16.36 1.80 -8.55
N ARG A 355 17.10 2.68 -9.25
CA ARG A 355 18.57 2.59 -9.38
C ARG A 355 19.28 2.83 -8.04
N LEU A 356 18.77 3.73 -7.20
CA LEU A 356 19.29 3.94 -5.85
C LEU A 356 19.13 2.68 -5.00
N LEU A 357 17.95 2.07 -5.00
CA LEU A 357 17.74 0.82 -4.27
C LEU A 357 18.68 -0.28 -4.78
N ALA A 358 18.82 -0.43 -6.09
CA ALA A 358 19.67 -1.45 -6.70
C ALA A 358 21.17 -1.24 -6.42
N SER A 359 21.57 0.01 -6.21
CA SER A 359 22.98 0.39 -5.97
C SER A 359 23.39 0.39 -4.50
N ALA A 360 22.43 0.56 -3.59
CA ALA A 360 22.72 0.65 -2.16
C ALA A 360 23.30 -0.65 -1.56
N SER A 361 24.04 -0.50 -0.47
CA SER A 361 24.59 -1.60 0.33
C SER A 361 23.52 -2.32 1.14
N LEU A 362 22.55 -1.59 1.69
CA LEU A 362 21.51 -2.14 2.57
C LEU A 362 20.28 -1.23 2.59
N GLY A 363 19.09 -1.82 2.61
CA GLY A 363 17.82 -1.13 2.84
C GLY A 363 17.44 -1.15 4.32
N ILE A 364 16.89 -0.05 4.83
CA ILE A 364 16.34 0.04 6.19
C ILE A 364 14.84 0.34 6.10
N SER A 365 14.02 -0.54 6.67
CA SER A 365 12.57 -0.34 6.80
C SER A 365 12.18 -0.13 8.25
N LEU A 366 11.57 1.03 8.53
CA LEU A 366 11.04 1.38 9.85
C LEU A 366 9.53 1.15 9.96
N HIS A 367 8.93 0.49 8.96
CA HIS A 367 7.49 0.26 8.89
C HIS A 367 7.02 -0.49 10.13
N THR A 368 6.11 0.13 10.87
CA THR A 368 5.36 -0.54 11.94
C THR A 368 3.94 -0.84 11.47
N SER A 369 3.43 -2.00 11.86
CA SER A 369 2.09 -2.45 11.47
C SER A 369 1.05 -2.01 12.50
N SER A 370 0.12 -1.14 12.12
CA SER A 370 -0.98 -0.73 13.01
C SER A 370 -1.90 -1.90 13.40
N SER A 371 -2.04 -2.89 12.50
CA SER A 371 -2.82 -4.11 12.74
C SER A 371 -1.99 -5.31 13.20
N GLY A 372 -0.66 -5.20 13.14
CA GLY A 372 0.27 -6.31 13.38
C GLY A 372 0.35 -7.31 12.22
N VAL A 373 -0.48 -7.17 11.17
CA VAL A 373 -0.66 -8.19 10.13
C VAL A 373 -0.63 -7.62 8.71
N ASP A 374 -0.29 -6.34 8.51
CA ASP A 374 -0.03 -5.81 7.17
C ASP A 374 1.41 -6.08 6.70
N LEU A 375 1.65 -5.89 5.40
CA LEU A 375 2.94 -6.14 4.77
C LEU A 375 3.77 -4.84 4.71
N PRO A 376 5.08 -4.86 5.02
CA PRO A 376 5.92 -3.67 4.92
C PRO A 376 6.26 -3.39 3.44
N MET A 377 5.35 -2.68 2.75
CA MET A 377 5.39 -2.48 1.29
C MET A 377 6.71 -1.96 0.73
N LYS A 378 7.43 -1.12 1.48
CA LYS A 378 8.74 -0.58 1.04
C LYS A 378 9.82 -1.65 0.92
N VAL A 379 9.72 -2.73 1.69
CA VAL A 379 10.63 -3.90 1.60
C VAL A 379 10.42 -4.64 0.28
N VAL A 380 9.19 -4.67 -0.24
CA VAL A 380 8.89 -5.24 -1.55
C VAL A 380 9.69 -4.52 -2.64
N ASP A 381 9.75 -3.18 -2.59
CA ASP A 381 10.55 -2.41 -3.56
C ASP A 381 12.04 -2.75 -3.47
N MET A 382 12.57 -2.80 -2.25
CA MET A 382 13.98 -3.13 -1.97
C MET A 382 14.33 -4.52 -2.52
N PHE A 383 13.47 -5.52 -2.30
CA PHE A 383 13.65 -6.86 -2.85
C PHE A 383 13.52 -6.91 -4.37
N GLY A 384 12.63 -6.12 -4.98
CA GLY A 384 12.57 -5.97 -6.44
C GLY A 384 13.91 -5.50 -7.03
N ALA A 385 14.60 -4.60 -6.34
CA ALA A 385 15.93 -4.11 -6.71
C ALA A 385 17.09 -5.03 -6.23
N GLY A 386 16.80 -6.18 -5.62
CA GLY A 386 17.82 -7.09 -5.08
C GLY A 386 18.62 -6.51 -3.91
N LEU A 387 18.04 -5.55 -3.18
CA LEU A 387 18.64 -4.92 -2.01
C LEU A 387 18.29 -5.71 -0.74
N PRO A 388 19.28 -6.23 0.02
CA PRO A 388 19.02 -6.83 1.32
C PRO A 388 18.50 -5.79 2.32
N VAL A 389 17.68 -6.23 3.28
CA VAL A 389 16.95 -5.32 4.18
C VAL A 389 17.21 -5.63 5.65
N LEU A 390 17.38 -4.57 6.45
CA LEU A 390 17.11 -4.61 7.89
C LEU A 390 15.77 -3.95 8.15
N GLY A 391 14.85 -4.61 8.84
CA GLY A 391 13.52 -4.06 9.08
C GLY A 391 13.01 -4.28 10.48
N TRP A 392 12.08 -3.42 10.90
CA TRP A 392 11.37 -3.60 12.15
C TRP A 392 10.60 -4.92 12.13
N ASP A 393 10.84 -5.81 13.09
CA ASP A 393 10.33 -7.19 13.06
C ASP A 393 9.22 -7.47 14.09
N ARG A 394 8.83 -6.46 14.88
CA ARG A 394 7.87 -6.63 15.99
C ARG A 394 6.41 -6.61 15.50
N PHE A 395 6.11 -7.43 14.50
CA PHE A 395 4.74 -7.71 14.04
C PHE A 395 4.65 -9.08 13.34
N GLN A 396 3.45 -9.67 13.36
CA GLN A 396 3.22 -11.08 13.02
C GLN A 396 3.51 -11.40 11.55
N ALA A 397 3.24 -10.46 10.64
CA ALA A 397 3.43 -10.67 9.21
C ALA A 397 4.89 -10.55 8.73
N TRP A 398 5.83 -10.13 9.57
CA TRP A 398 7.25 -9.96 9.19
C TRP A 398 7.85 -11.20 8.50
N PRO A 399 7.69 -12.43 9.02
CA PRO A 399 8.30 -13.62 8.43
C PRO A 399 7.74 -14.04 7.06
N GLU A 400 6.63 -13.44 6.62
CA GLU A 400 6.03 -13.75 5.31
C GLU A 400 6.77 -13.09 4.15
N LEU A 401 7.49 -12.01 4.42
CA LEU A 401 8.32 -11.32 3.42
C LEU A 401 9.81 -11.54 3.68
N VAL A 402 10.23 -11.48 4.94
CA VAL A 402 11.65 -11.54 5.31
C VAL A 402 11.97 -12.86 5.99
N THR A 403 12.96 -13.56 5.43
CA THR A 403 13.56 -14.75 6.02
C THR A 403 14.90 -14.37 6.63
N GLU A 404 15.00 -14.50 7.96
CA GLU A 404 16.15 -14.11 8.76
C GLU A 404 17.47 -14.69 8.23
N GLY A 405 18.42 -13.80 7.91
CA GLY A 405 19.76 -14.16 7.42
C GLY A 405 19.79 -14.71 5.99
N VAL A 406 18.66 -14.69 5.27
CA VAL A 406 18.56 -15.13 3.87
C VAL A 406 18.39 -13.94 2.94
N ASN A 407 17.34 -13.13 3.10
CA ASN A 407 17.07 -11.94 2.27
C ASN A 407 17.07 -10.63 3.08
N GLY A 408 16.94 -10.73 4.40
CA GLY A 408 17.03 -9.62 5.33
C GLY A 408 17.20 -10.09 6.77
N MET A 409 17.18 -9.15 7.72
CA MET A 409 17.18 -9.43 9.15
C MET A 409 16.27 -8.47 9.91
N GLY A 410 15.66 -8.96 10.97
CA GLY A 410 14.78 -8.21 11.85
C GLY A 410 15.51 -7.43 12.93
N PHE A 411 14.97 -6.29 13.35
CA PHE A 411 15.38 -5.61 14.58
C PHE A 411 14.17 -5.05 15.33
N GLY A 412 14.27 -4.95 16.65
CA GLY A 412 13.27 -4.34 17.53
C GLY A 412 13.80 -3.23 18.41
N SER A 413 15.05 -2.81 18.24
CA SER A 413 15.64 -1.71 19.00
C SER A 413 16.80 -1.04 18.24
N PRO A 414 17.21 0.17 18.64
CA PRO A 414 18.40 0.82 18.07
C PRO A 414 19.68 0.02 18.32
N GLY A 415 19.73 -0.76 19.42
CA GLY A 415 20.85 -1.63 19.75
C GLY A 415 20.96 -2.81 18.80
N GLU A 416 19.86 -3.51 18.54
CA GLU A 416 19.82 -4.60 17.56
C GLU A 416 20.17 -4.10 16.16
N LEU A 417 19.63 -2.95 15.75
CA LEU A 417 19.99 -2.34 14.47
C LEU A 417 21.49 -2.01 14.38
N LEU A 418 22.08 -1.45 15.45
CA LEU A 418 23.52 -1.21 15.54
C LEU A 418 24.32 -2.51 15.37
N ASP A 419 23.95 -3.56 16.09
CA ASP A 419 24.65 -4.84 16.07
C ASP A 419 24.63 -5.45 14.66
N HIS A 420 23.48 -5.40 13.97
CA HIS A 420 23.37 -5.84 12.59
C HIS A 420 24.21 -4.99 11.62
N LEU A 421 24.22 -3.66 11.76
CA LEU A 421 25.04 -2.79 10.91
C LEU A 421 26.53 -3.09 11.08
N VAL A 422 27.00 -3.27 12.33
CA VAL A 422 28.39 -3.59 12.63
C VAL A 422 28.76 -4.95 12.05
N ASP A 423 27.97 -5.99 12.33
CA ASP A 423 28.23 -7.34 11.86
C ASP A 423 28.27 -7.43 10.33
N LEU A 424 27.29 -6.83 9.63
CA LEU A 424 27.25 -6.88 8.17
C LEU A 424 28.38 -6.08 7.50
N PHE A 425 28.81 -4.97 8.10
CA PHE A 425 29.88 -4.16 7.53
C PHE A 425 31.28 -4.66 7.88
N GLU A 426 31.45 -5.42 8.96
CA GLU A 426 32.66 -6.18 9.25
C GLU A 426 32.76 -7.47 8.42
N ASN A 427 31.62 -8.05 8.05
CA ASN A 427 31.55 -9.32 7.31
C ASN A 427 30.93 -9.15 5.90
N PRO A 428 31.67 -8.62 4.89
CA PRO A 428 31.16 -8.44 3.53
C PRO A 428 30.58 -9.71 2.88
N SER A 429 31.14 -10.88 3.19
CA SER A 429 30.63 -12.16 2.70
C SER A 429 29.22 -12.47 3.22
N LYS A 430 28.93 -12.10 4.48
CA LYS A 430 27.59 -12.24 5.08
C LYS A 430 26.60 -11.30 4.39
N LEU A 431 26.99 -10.04 4.17
CA LEU A 431 26.17 -9.08 3.43
C LEU A 431 25.86 -9.56 2.00
N GLU A 432 26.85 -10.09 1.28
CA GLU A 432 26.64 -10.62 -0.08
C GLU A 432 25.79 -11.91 -0.09
N LYS A 433 25.90 -12.75 0.95
CA LYS A 433 24.98 -13.89 1.13
C LYS A 433 23.53 -13.42 1.24
N ILE A 434 23.26 -12.41 2.07
CA ILE A 434 21.89 -11.88 2.26
C ILE A 434 21.41 -11.18 0.98
N ARG A 435 22.28 -10.42 0.31
CA ARG A 435 22.00 -9.82 -1.00
C ARG A 435 21.62 -10.86 -2.04
N THR A 436 22.28 -12.02 -2.03
CA THR A 436 21.94 -13.13 -2.94
C THR A 436 20.52 -13.64 -2.70
N GLY A 437 20.07 -13.71 -1.44
CA GLY A 437 18.68 -14.04 -1.14
C GLY A 437 17.71 -12.96 -1.60
N ALA A 438 18.01 -11.67 -1.36
CA ALA A 438 17.18 -10.57 -1.86
C ALA A 438 17.07 -10.56 -3.40
N ARG A 439 18.16 -10.88 -4.11
CA ARG A 439 18.14 -11.07 -5.57
C ARG A 439 17.27 -12.24 -6.01
N LYS A 440 17.22 -13.34 -5.23
CA LYS A 440 16.31 -14.45 -5.51
C LYS A 440 14.85 -14.04 -5.35
N GLU A 441 14.52 -13.27 -4.31
CA GLU A 441 13.17 -12.71 -4.13
C GLU A 441 12.75 -11.82 -5.31
N SER A 442 13.71 -11.08 -5.89
CA SER A 442 13.45 -10.24 -7.07
C SER A 442 12.97 -11.02 -8.30
N ASN A 443 13.12 -12.35 -8.35
CA ASN A 443 12.68 -13.14 -9.50
C ASN A 443 11.16 -13.35 -9.52
N ARG A 444 10.49 -13.30 -8.36
CA ARG A 444 9.04 -13.49 -8.26
C ARG A 444 8.32 -12.14 -8.31
N ARG A 445 7.51 -11.93 -9.33
CA ARG A 445 6.85 -10.65 -9.63
C ARG A 445 5.36 -10.71 -9.34
N TRP A 446 4.70 -9.55 -9.44
CA TRP A 446 3.27 -9.40 -9.23
C TRP A 446 2.44 -10.43 -9.99
N ASN A 447 2.70 -10.61 -11.27
CA ASN A 447 1.92 -11.54 -12.08
C ASN A 447 2.09 -13.00 -11.66
N ASP A 448 3.28 -13.39 -11.19
CA ASP A 448 3.55 -14.75 -10.70
C ASP A 448 2.76 -15.08 -9.43
N GLU A 449 2.43 -14.06 -8.61
CA GLU A 449 1.54 -14.19 -7.45
C GLU A 449 0.07 -14.06 -7.85
N TRP A 450 -0.23 -13.13 -8.75
CA TRP A 450 -1.59 -12.72 -9.07
C TRP A 450 -2.34 -13.76 -9.91
N ASP A 451 -1.70 -14.31 -10.94
CA ASP A 451 -2.34 -15.27 -11.87
C ASP A 451 -2.92 -16.51 -11.17
N PRO A 452 -2.18 -17.24 -10.30
CA PRO A 452 -2.71 -18.45 -9.66
C PRO A 452 -3.84 -18.17 -8.64
N ILE A 453 -3.95 -16.95 -8.13
CA ILE A 453 -4.90 -16.57 -7.07
C ILE A 453 -6.06 -15.75 -7.64
N ALA A 454 -5.80 -14.49 -7.99
CA ALA A 454 -6.80 -13.56 -8.47
C ALA A 454 -7.18 -13.84 -9.92
N GLY A 455 -6.21 -14.17 -10.78
CA GLY A 455 -6.45 -14.57 -12.16
C GLY A 455 -7.38 -15.78 -12.25
N LYS A 456 -7.13 -16.80 -11.43
CA LYS A 456 -8.00 -17.98 -11.31
C LYS A 456 -9.41 -17.64 -10.81
N LEU A 457 -9.54 -16.83 -9.76
CA LEU A 457 -10.86 -16.43 -9.22
C LEU A 457 -11.70 -15.68 -10.28
N LEU A 458 -11.04 -14.83 -11.06
CA LEU A 458 -11.67 -13.99 -12.09
C LEU A 458 -11.87 -14.70 -13.44
N GLY A 459 -11.35 -15.92 -13.60
CA GLY A 459 -11.44 -16.71 -14.84
C GLY A 459 -10.57 -16.15 -15.97
N LEU A 460 -9.39 -15.64 -15.62
CA LEU A 460 -8.46 -14.96 -16.51
C LEU A 460 -7.12 -15.68 -16.70
N ALA A 461 -6.81 -16.64 -15.82
CA ALA A 461 -5.60 -17.46 -15.84
C ALA A 461 -5.87 -18.86 -16.39
#